data_AF-A0A5N5SYA4-F1
#
_entry.id   AF-A0A5N5SYA4-F1
#
_cell.length_a   1.000
_cell.length_b   1.000
_cell.length_c   1.000
_cell.angle_alpha   90.00
_cell.angle_beta   90.00
_cell.angle_gamma   90.00
#
_symmetry.space_group_name_H-M   'P 1'
#
loop_
_entity.id
_entity.type
_entity.pdbx_description
1 polymer ?
#
loop_
_entity_poly.entity_id
_entity_poly.type
_entity_poly.pdbx_seq_one_letter_code
_entity_poly.pdbx_strand_id
1 'polypeptide(L)'
;MLLVLFVAETIPHFAIALDLVGGLLMTPIVFIFPPIFYNVLKYKVNGYVIKGEAFLGGLIVLIGILGCIASSTESGIQISRLKAFVPPCYVSSVEDMKTLNATRFW
;
A
#
# COMPACT_ATOMS: atom_id res chain seq x y z
N MET A 1 6.34 -1.62 -16.84
CA MET A 1 5.15 -2.34 -17.37
C MET A 1 5.23 -3.83 -17.07
N LEU A 2 6.32 -4.54 -17.37
CA LEU A 2 6.52 -5.95 -16.98
C LEU A 2 6.38 -6.22 -15.47
N LEU A 3 6.96 -5.37 -14.62
CA LEU A 3 6.80 -5.45 -13.16
C LEU A 3 5.34 -5.31 -12.71
N VAL A 4 4.55 -4.46 -13.37
CA VAL A 4 3.13 -4.25 -13.04
C VAL A 4 2.30 -5.46 -13.44
N LEU A 5 2.64 -6.09 -14.57
CA LEU A 5 2.02 -7.32 -15.06
C LEU A 5 2.32 -8.50 -14.10
N PHE A 6 3.56 -8.60 -13.63
CA PHE A 6 3.98 -9.62 -12.66
C PHE A 6 3.29 -9.44 -11.31
N VAL A 7 3.13 -8.20 -10.84
CA VAL A 7 2.40 -7.85 -9.62
C VAL A 7 0.89 -8.12 -9.77
N ALA A 8 0.31 -7.84 -10.93
CA ALA A 8 -1.10 -8.13 -11.21
C ALA A 8 -1.40 -9.64 -11.25
N GLU A 9 -0.44 -10.45 -11.71
CA GLU A 9 -0.60 -11.91 -11.81
C GLU A 9 -0.30 -12.63 -10.48
N THR A 10 0.52 -12.03 -9.60
CA THR A 10 0.87 -12.61 -8.28
C THR A 10 -0.06 -12.19 -7.14
N ILE A 11 -0.91 -11.17 -7.32
CA ILE A 11 -1.81 -10.67 -6.28
C ILE A 11 -3.26 -11.07 -6.63
N PRO A 12 -3.77 -12.21 -6.13
CA PRO A 12 -5.18 -12.59 -6.31
C PRO A 12 -6.16 -11.62 -5.59
N HIS A 13 -5.65 -10.71 -4.75
CA HIS A 13 -6.45 -9.81 -3.91
C HIS A 13 -5.98 -8.34 -4.00
N PHE A 14 -6.15 -7.75 -5.20
CA PHE A 14 -5.75 -6.38 -5.54
C PHE A 14 -6.27 -5.31 -4.56
N ALA A 15 -7.43 -5.55 -3.94
CA ALA A 15 -8.02 -4.64 -2.97
C ALA A 15 -7.13 -4.39 -1.74
N ILE A 16 -6.46 -5.42 -1.20
CA ILE A 16 -5.60 -5.27 -0.01
C ILE A 16 -4.32 -4.52 -0.36
N ALA A 17 -3.76 -4.77 -1.54
CA ALA A 17 -2.57 -4.07 -2.00
C ALA A 17 -2.84 -2.59 -2.26
N LEU A 18 -3.99 -2.26 -2.86
CA LEU A 18 -4.43 -0.88 -3.04
C LEU A 18 -4.74 -0.18 -1.71
N ASP A 19 -5.36 -0.88 -0.76
CA ASP A 19 -5.62 -0.33 0.56
C ASP A 19 -4.32 -0.02 1.32
N LEU A 20 -3.35 -0.95 1.30
CA LEU A 20 -2.03 -0.74 1.90
C LEU A 20 -1.26 0.38 1.21
N VAL A 21 -1.29 0.46 -0.13
CA VAL A 21 -0.61 1.53 -0.88
C VAL A 21 -1.27 2.89 -0.63
N GLY A 22 -2.60 2.95 -0.62
CA GLY A 22 -3.35 4.17 -0.29
C GLY A 22 -3.10 4.62 1.14
N GLY A 23 -3.15 3.68 2.09
CA GLY A 23 -3.00 3.92 3.52
C GLY A 23 -1.57 4.12 4.01
N LEU A 24 -0.54 3.72 3.25
CA LEU A 24 0.86 3.91 3.63
C LEU A 24 1.60 4.95 2.79
N LEU A 25 1.29 5.07 1.50
CA LEU A 25 2.01 6.00 0.61
C LEU A 25 1.21 7.27 0.34
N MET A 26 -0.09 7.17 0.10
CA MET A 26 -0.89 8.34 -0.29
C MET A 26 -1.32 9.19 0.91
N THR A 27 -1.72 8.59 2.03
CA THR A 27 -2.07 9.30 3.26
C THR A 27 -0.95 10.20 3.80
N PRO A 28 0.29 9.76 4.02
CA PRO A 28 1.32 10.67 4.49
C PRO A 28 1.65 11.73 3.43
N ILE A 29 1.60 11.44 2.13
CA ILE A 29 1.90 12.45 1.11
C ILE A 29 0.82 13.53 1.05
N VAL A 30 -0.45 13.16 1.17
CA VAL A 30 -1.58 14.10 1.16
C VAL A 30 -1.71 14.86 2.48
N PHE A 31 -1.31 14.28 3.61
CA PHE A 31 -1.39 14.95 4.91
C PHE A 31 -0.11 15.70 5.32
N ILE A 32 1.07 15.28 4.87
CA ILE A 32 2.35 15.95 5.19
C ILE A 32 2.66 17.11 4.25
N PHE A 33 2.31 16.98 2.95
CA PHE A 33 2.73 17.94 1.94
C PHE A 33 2.00 19.30 2.07
N PRO A 34 0.67 19.36 2.25
CA PRO A 34 -0.04 20.63 2.43
C PRO A 34 0.41 21.47 3.64
N PRO A 35 0.55 20.92 4.86
CA PRO A 35 0.96 21.74 6.01
C PRO A 35 2.41 22.20 5.91
N ILE A 36 3.32 21.40 5.33
CA ILE A 36 4.70 21.83 5.08
C ILE A 36 4.71 22.97 4.08
N PHE A 37 4.01 22.82 2.94
CA PHE A 37 4.00 23.84 1.90
C PHE A 37 3.34 25.15 2.39
N TYR A 38 2.28 25.05 3.18
CA TYR A 38 1.60 26.19 3.79
C TYR A 38 2.51 26.97 4.75
N ASN A 39 3.23 26.27 5.63
CA ASN A 39 4.16 26.90 6.55
C ASN A 39 5.34 27.56 5.83
N VAL A 40 5.85 26.95 4.76
CA VAL A 40 6.92 27.52 3.92
C VAL A 40 6.46 28.81 3.23
N LEU A 41 5.26 28.81 2.65
CA LEU A 41 4.69 30.02 2.01
C LEU A 41 4.45 31.14 3.02
N LYS A 42 3.90 30.83 4.20
CA LYS A 42 3.68 31.83 5.24
C LYS A 42 4.96 32.40 5.82
N TYR A 43 5.98 31.55 5.99
CA TYR A 43 7.29 32.01 6.41
C TYR A 43 7.87 33.01 5.40
N LYS A 44 7.73 32.75 4.10
CA LYS A 44 8.24 33.62 3.03
C LYS A 44 7.47 34.94 2.88
N VAL A 45 6.16 34.95 3.16
CA VAL A 45 5.31 36.16 3.01
C VAL A 45 5.31 37.03 4.26
N ASN A 46 5.15 36.44 5.45
CA ASN A 46 4.90 37.20 6.68
C ASN A 46 6.09 37.21 7.66
N GLY A 47 7.08 36.31 7.50
CA GLY A 47 8.22 36.20 8.42
C GLY A 47 7.91 35.60 9.81
N TYR A 48 6.63 35.41 10.16
CA TYR A 48 6.19 34.75 11.38
C TYR A 48 5.12 33.68 11.09
N VAL A 49 5.20 32.56 11.80
CA VAL A 49 4.22 31.47 11.74
C VAL A 49 3.29 31.56 12.95
N ILE A 50 1.99 31.65 12.71
CA ILE A 50 0.98 31.60 13.78
C ILE A 50 0.97 30.20 14.37
N LYS A 51 1.26 30.08 15.67
CA LYS A 51 1.32 28.78 16.39
C LYS A 51 0.04 27.96 16.26
N GLY A 52 -1.12 28.60 16.19
CA GLY A 52 -2.42 27.91 16.06
C GLY A 52 -2.57 27.12 14.76
N GLU A 53 -2.03 27.62 13.64
CA GLU A 53 -2.11 26.95 12.35
C GLU A 53 -1.09 25.80 12.24
N ALA A 54 0.10 26.00 12.83
CA ALA A 54 1.06 24.92 12.99
C ALA A 54 0.52 23.77 13.85
N PHE A 55 -0.27 24.09 14.88
CA PHE A 55 -0.96 23.10 15.71
C PHE A 55 -2.02 22.32 14.92
N LEU A 56 -2.82 23.01 14.11
CA LEU A 56 -3.81 22.38 13.24
C LEU A 56 -3.13 21.43 12.23
N GLY A 57 -2.03 21.86 11.62
CA GLY A 57 -1.22 21.02 10.73
C GLY A 57 -0.67 19.78 11.42
N GLY A 58 -0.20 19.91 12.67
CA GLY A 58 0.26 18.77 13.47
C GLY A 58 -0.87 17.77 13.78
N LEU A 59 -2.07 18.26 14.08
CA LEU A 59 -3.27 17.44 14.35
C LEU A 59 -3.67 16.63 13.12
N ILE A 60 -3.60 17.23 11.94
CA ILE A 60 -3.87 16.57 10.65
C ILE A 60 -2.86 15.44 10.39
N VAL A 61 -1.57 15.68 10.67
CA VAL A 61 -0.53 14.64 10.55
C VAL A 61 -0.79 13.49 11.54
N LEU A 62 -1.19 13.80 12.78
CA LEU A 62 -1.53 12.78 13.79
C LEU A 62 -2.68 11.88 13.33
N ILE A 63 -3.75 12.47 12.78
CA ILE A 63 -4.89 11.73 12.22
C ILE A 63 -4.43 10.87 11.04
N GLY A 64 -3.53 11.38 10.19
CA GLY A 64 -2.93 10.62 9.10
C GLY A 64 -2.17 9.37 9.59
N ILE A 65 -1.38 9.49 10.66
CA ILE A 65 -0.66 8.35 11.27
C ILE A 65 -1.63 7.30 11.82
N LEU A 66 -2.72 7.73 12.47
CA LEU A 66 -3.77 6.81 12.94
C LEU A 66 -4.43 6.06 11.78
N GLY A 67 -4.68 6.76 10.66
CA GLY A 67 -5.18 6.14 9.43
C GLY A 67 -4.21 5.10 8.85
N CYS A 68 -2.90 5.37 8.87
CA CYS A 68 -1.87 4.40 8.45
C CYS A 68 -1.91 3.13 9.31
N ILE A 69 -2.04 3.29 10.63
CA ILE A 69 -2.06 2.16 11.57
C ILE A 69 -3.31 1.31 11.36
N ALA A 70 -4.49 1.94 11.20
CA ALA A 70 -5.75 1.23 10.95
C ALA A 70 -5.65 0.32 9.73
N SER A 71 -5.29 0.88 8.57
CA SER A 71 -5.15 0.12 7.32
C SER A 71 -4.05 -0.97 7.40
N SER A 72 -2.95 -0.70 8.13
CA SER A 72 -1.88 -1.69 8.33
C SER A 72 -2.36 -2.92 9.11
N THR A 73 -3.24 -2.74 10.10
CA THR A 73 -3.78 -3.86 10.88
C THR A 73 -4.70 -4.74 10.04
N GLU A 74 -5.59 -4.14 9.25
CA GLU A 74 -6.54 -4.86 8.42
C GLU A 74 -5.84 -5.65 7.31
N SER A 75 -4.86 -5.01 6.67
CA SER A 75 -4.04 -5.62 5.63
C SER A 75 -3.15 -6.72 6.20
N GLY A 76 -2.52 -6.52 7.35
CA GLY A 76 -1.64 -7.51 7.98
C GLY A 76 -2.35 -8.81 8.35
N ILE A 77 -3.58 -8.73 8.85
CA ILE A 77 -4.39 -9.91 9.21
C ILE A 77 -4.79 -10.68 7.95
N GLN A 78 -5.16 -9.97 6.87
CA GLN A 78 -5.53 -10.60 5.60
C GLN A 78 -4.34 -11.26 4.91
N ILE A 79 -3.17 -10.61 4.90
CA ILE A 79 -1.93 -11.20 4.35
C ILE A 79 -1.52 -12.46 5.11
N SER A 80 -1.71 -12.47 6.44
CA SER A 80 -1.41 -13.63 7.28
C SER A 80 -2.35 -14.82 7.00
N ARG A 81 -3.62 -14.56 6.69
CA ARG A 81 -4.60 -15.56 6.24
C ARG A 81 -4.32 -16.06 4.82
N LEU A 82 -3.82 -15.19 3.93
CA LEU A 82 -3.49 -15.51 2.54
C LEU A 82 -2.18 -16.29 2.36
N LYS A 83 -1.38 -16.52 3.42
CA LYS A 83 -0.19 -17.39 3.38
C LYS A 83 -0.53 -18.87 3.09
N ALA A 84 -1.81 -19.22 2.95
CA ALA A 84 -2.23 -20.32 2.07
C ALA A 84 -2.00 -19.91 0.60
N PHE A 85 -0.71 -19.82 0.23
CA PHE A 85 -0.23 -19.45 -1.10
C PHE A 85 -0.91 -20.33 -2.16
N VAL A 86 -1.81 -19.75 -2.95
CA VAL A 86 -2.23 -20.39 -4.21
C VAL A 86 -1.07 -20.18 -5.18
N PRO A 87 -0.44 -21.25 -5.68
CA PRO A 87 0.69 -21.12 -6.59
C PRO A 87 0.27 -20.34 -7.85
N PRO A 88 1.15 -19.50 -8.40
CA PRO A 88 0.83 -18.69 -9.56
C PRO A 88 0.53 -19.58 -10.78
N CYS A 89 -0.40 -19.14 -11.63
CA CYS A 89 -1.03 -19.94 -12.70
C CYS A 89 -0.04 -20.55 -13.72
N TYR A 90 1.13 -19.95 -13.90
CA TYR A 90 2.18 -20.48 -14.78
C TYR A 90 2.89 -21.69 -14.17
N VAL A 91 2.93 -21.82 -12.84
CA VAL A 91 3.47 -23.01 -12.15
C VAL A 91 2.50 -24.18 -12.25
N SER A 92 1.20 -23.96 -12.08
CA SER A 92 0.19 -25.01 -12.28
C SER A 92 0.21 -25.56 -13.70
N SER A 93 0.35 -24.70 -14.72
CA SER A 93 0.46 -25.17 -16.11
C SER A 93 1.69 -26.06 -16.39
N VAL A 94 2.78 -25.89 -15.63
CA VAL A 94 4.00 -26.72 -15.75
C VAL A 94 3.87 -28.02 -14.95
N GLU A 95 3.17 -28.00 -13.81
CA GLU A 95 2.85 -29.21 -13.04
C GLU A 95 1.86 -30.13 -13.77
N ASP A 96 0.86 -29.58 -14.46
CA ASP A 96 -0.06 -30.34 -15.32
C ASP A 96 0.67 -31.05 -16.47
N MET A 97 1.70 -30.42 -17.04
CA MET A 97 2.52 -31.04 -18.10
C MET A 97 3.37 -32.20 -17.56
N LYS A 98 3.81 -32.14 -16.29
CA LYS A 98 4.56 -33.22 -15.63
C LYS A 98 3.67 -34.40 -15.26
N THR A 99 2.46 -34.16 -14.77
CA THR A 99 1.50 -35.22 -14.41
C THR A 99 0.93 -35.92 -15.65
N LEU A 100 0.71 -35.19 -16.75
CA LEU A 100 0.33 -35.76 -18.06
C LEU A 100 1.42 -36.65 -18.66
N ASN A 101 2.70 -36.33 -18.48
CA ASN A 101 3.80 -37.17 -18.95
C ASN A 101 3.96 -38.44 -18.08
N ALA A 102 3.72 -38.35 -16.77
CA ALA A 102 3.79 -39.50 -15.85
C ALA A 102 2.63 -40.50 -16.03
N THR A 103 1.46 -40.06 -16.46
CA THR A 103 0.29 -40.94 -16.76
C THR A 103 0.36 -41.58 -18.13
N ARG A 104 1.22 -41.11 -19.04
CA ARG A 104 1.43 -41.71 -20.38
C ARG A 104 2.43 -42.87 -20.39
N PHE A 105 3.07 -43.17 -19.26
CA PHE A 105 4.09 -44.22 -19.10
C PHE A 105 3.58 -45.44 -18.28
N TRP A 106 2.27 -45.55 -18.08
CA TRP A 106 1.58 -46.76 -17.59
C TRP A 106 0.51 -47.20 -18.59
#